data_AF-A0A557P337-F1
#
_entry.id   AF-A0A557P337-F1
#
_cell.length_a   1.000
_cell.length_b   1.000
_cell.length_c   1.000
_cell.angle_alpha   90.00
_cell.angle_beta   90.00
_cell.angle_gamma   90.00
#
_symmetry.space_group_name_H-M   'P 1'
#
loop_
_entity.id
_entity.type
_entity.pdbx_description
1 polymer ?
#
loop_
_entity_poly.entity_id
_entity_poly.type
_entity_poly.pdbx_seq_one_letter_code
_entity_poly.pdbx_strand_id
1 'polypeptide(L)'
;MGLYDDPENKAGSPESPPDKKSNFEVYYNFIRAKSPENLPVITEFDPFALARTRYIEIAIRELYSRIMYTTLDIVSIPDEIGSSDFSKTVYDTHSPKLLRGLMHYIVEAMADEQKIVLRKRAFKGRTNAFYFEEKTNSTDLQKENQLDLVTLDFEEFHKTELLEAYFGMVFDAIVSAAKLIRIGGSVVLKVKDLSDLISDKEVLLAVETQVKQINLALKEGKGAYLDSESDIEMPTVDMKPTKEQLEYAYSLICNATGRPMSFVNGQLAGGLSTSGEGDRKQNRQASIFDFNQILRGVLESVFGADFEIKPDTEQLTELSAFMNSLEMTSLYSNEEKRKIMDSIMPLADLGVTD
;
A
#
# COMPACT_ATOMS: atom_id res chain seq x y z
N MET A 1 16.79 23.56 -46.52
CA MET A 1 15.55 23.61 -45.72
C MET A 1 15.41 22.21 -45.13
N GLY A 2 15.90 21.89 -43.94
CA GLY A 2 15.82 22.65 -42.71
C GLY A 2 14.52 22.27 -42.00
N LEU A 3 14.58 21.27 -41.11
CA LEU A 3 14.10 21.29 -39.71
C LEU A 3 13.65 19.90 -39.22
N TYR A 4 14.21 19.56 -38.05
CA TYR A 4 13.94 18.48 -37.11
C TYR A 4 14.89 17.28 -37.12
N ASP A 5 15.84 17.40 -36.17
CA ASP A 5 16.89 16.50 -35.72
C ASP A 5 16.34 15.26 -35.00
N ASP A 6 17.01 14.13 -35.23
CA ASP A 6 16.97 12.93 -34.39
C ASP A 6 17.83 13.12 -33.13
N PRO A 7 17.49 12.46 -32.00
CA PRO A 7 18.13 12.71 -30.71
C PRO A 7 19.49 12.01 -30.61
N GLU A 8 20.55 12.72 -30.97
CA GLU A 8 21.90 12.29 -30.61
C GLU A 8 22.15 12.43 -29.10
N ASN A 9 22.32 11.27 -28.47
CA ASN A 9 23.04 11.01 -27.23
C ASN A 9 24.00 12.16 -26.81
N LYS A 10 23.53 13.07 -25.97
CA LYS A 10 24.40 13.87 -25.09
C LYS A 10 24.71 13.06 -23.82
N ALA A 11 25.38 11.93 -24.00
CA ALA A 11 26.22 11.39 -22.95
C ALA A 11 27.47 12.26 -22.93
N GLY A 12 27.57 13.15 -21.94
CA GLY A 12 28.79 13.90 -21.68
C GLY A 12 29.96 12.93 -21.60
N SER A 13 31.00 13.21 -22.38
CA SER A 13 32.24 12.47 -22.43
C SER A 13 32.72 12.13 -21.00
N PRO A 14 33.08 10.89 -20.68
CA PRO A 14 33.80 10.60 -19.45
C PRO A 14 35.22 11.12 -19.66
N GLU A 15 35.48 12.38 -19.28
CA GLU A 15 36.84 12.88 -19.23
C GLU A 15 37.64 11.94 -18.32
N SER A 16 38.61 11.26 -18.94
CA SER A 16 39.51 10.37 -18.24
C SER A 16 40.28 11.16 -17.18
N PRO A 17 40.54 10.61 -15.99
CA PRO A 17 41.23 11.33 -14.94
C PRO A 17 42.58 11.87 -15.45
N PRO A 18 42.94 13.13 -15.12
CA PRO A 18 44.13 13.77 -15.65
C PRO A 18 45.40 13.02 -15.26
N ASP A 19 46.29 12.84 -16.25
CA ASP A 19 47.48 12.02 -16.13
C ASP A 19 48.47 12.62 -15.12
N LYS A 20 48.94 11.79 -14.18
CA LYS A 20 49.80 12.14 -13.03
C LYS A 20 51.08 12.88 -13.41
N LYS A 21 51.52 12.77 -14.67
CA LYS A 21 52.80 13.31 -15.15
C LYS A 21 52.70 14.69 -15.80
N SER A 22 51.51 15.14 -16.20
CA SER A 22 51.38 16.32 -17.07
C SER A 22 50.92 17.59 -16.34
N ASN A 23 50.17 17.47 -15.25
CA ASN A 23 49.69 18.64 -14.49
C ASN A 23 49.46 18.33 -13.01
N PHE A 24 50.52 18.50 -12.22
CA PHE A 24 50.51 18.23 -10.78
C PHE A 24 49.50 19.12 -10.03
N GLU A 25 49.34 20.39 -10.39
CA GLU A 25 48.38 21.31 -9.73
C GLU A 25 46.91 20.92 -9.98
N VAL A 26 46.57 20.46 -11.18
CA VAL A 26 45.21 19.99 -11.51
C VAL A 26 44.91 18.69 -10.78
N TYR A 27 45.87 17.77 -10.73
CA TYR A 27 45.76 16.51 -9.99
C TYR A 27 45.70 16.74 -8.46
N TYR A 28 46.44 17.72 -7.94
CA TYR A 28 46.45 18.08 -6.52
C TYR A 28 45.15 18.77 -6.10
N ASN A 29 44.62 19.65 -6.94
CA ASN A 29 43.30 20.26 -6.75
C ASN A 29 42.17 19.22 -6.86
N PHE A 30 42.30 18.21 -7.71
CA PHE A 30 41.38 17.07 -7.78
C PHE A 30 41.35 16.23 -6.48
N ILE A 31 42.50 16.02 -5.84
CA ILE A 31 42.58 15.32 -4.55
C ILE A 31 42.01 16.16 -3.40
N ARG A 32 42.31 17.48 -3.36
CA ARG A 32 41.75 18.40 -2.35
C ARG A 32 40.26 18.66 -2.52
N ALA A 33 39.73 18.56 -3.75
CA ALA A 33 38.32 18.69 -4.04
C ALA A 33 37.46 17.54 -3.50
N LYS A 34 38.06 16.51 -2.87
CA LYS A 34 37.34 15.52 -2.06
C LYS A 34 36.87 16.14 -0.74
N SER A 35 35.96 17.11 -0.81
CA SER A 35 34.90 17.25 0.19
C SER A 35 34.22 15.88 0.38
N PRO A 36 33.67 15.56 1.56
CA PRO A 36 32.93 14.31 1.78
C PRO A 36 31.85 14.04 0.71
N GLU A 37 31.34 15.11 0.09
CA GLU A 37 30.37 15.13 -1.02
C GLU A 37 30.91 14.60 -2.36
N ASN A 38 32.24 14.62 -2.57
CA ASN A 38 32.92 14.26 -3.82
C ASN A 38 33.73 12.96 -3.73
N LEU A 39 33.60 12.21 -2.63
CA LEU A 39 33.99 10.81 -2.63
C LEU A 39 33.16 10.09 -3.71
N PRO A 40 33.70 9.09 -4.41
CA PRO A 40 32.87 8.23 -5.24
C PRO A 40 31.89 7.55 -4.28
N VAL A 41 30.71 8.14 -4.12
CA VAL A 41 29.51 7.40 -3.81
C VAL A 41 29.55 6.29 -4.84
N ILE A 42 29.87 5.07 -4.40
CA ILE A 42 29.63 3.87 -5.19
C ILE A 42 28.20 4.08 -5.62
N THR A 43 27.99 4.43 -6.89
CA THR A 43 26.71 4.88 -7.41
C THR A 43 25.72 3.82 -7.00
N GLU A 44 24.98 4.10 -5.92
CA GLU A 44 23.71 3.45 -5.69
C GLU A 44 22.91 3.95 -6.87
N PHE A 45 22.95 3.18 -7.95
CA PHE A 45 21.78 3.08 -8.80
C PHE A 45 20.68 2.79 -7.79
N ASP A 46 19.87 3.80 -7.48
CA ASP A 46 18.76 3.65 -6.56
C ASP A 46 17.56 3.28 -7.43
N PRO A 47 17.34 1.98 -7.73
CA PRO A 47 16.18 1.56 -8.49
C PRO A 47 14.87 1.97 -7.80
N PHE A 48 14.94 2.41 -6.54
CA PHE A 48 13.79 2.87 -5.77
C PHE A 48 13.34 4.28 -6.15
N ALA A 49 14.19 5.16 -6.67
CA ALA A 49 13.74 6.50 -7.07
C ALA A 49 12.71 6.46 -8.22
N LEU A 50 12.90 5.57 -9.20
CA LEU A 50 11.92 5.29 -10.27
C LEU A 50 10.72 4.45 -9.79
N ALA A 51 10.84 3.82 -8.62
CA ALA A 51 9.79 2.97 -8.05
C ALA A 51 8.89 3.69 -7.04
N ARG A 52 9.23 4.90 -6.57
CA ARG A 52 8.44 5.59 -5.53
C ARG A 52 7.00 5.83 -5.96
N THR A 53 6.79 6.53 -7.07
CA THR A 53 5.44 6.83 -7.60
C THR A 53 4.69 5.54 -7.89
N ARG A 54 5.33 4.59 -8.59
CA ARG A 54 4.73 3.29 -8.91
C ARG A 54 4.39 2.46 -7.67
N TYR A 55 5.21 2.52 -6.62
CA TYR A 55 4.93 1.86 -5.34
C TYR A 55 3.71 2.47 -4.68
N ILE A 56 3.62 3.81 -4.63
CA ILE A 56 2.50 4.53 -4.04
C ILE A 56 1.21 4.17 -4.79
N GLU A 57 1.21 4.25 -6.13
CA GLU A 57 0.08 3.88 -6.99
C GLU A 57 -0.39 2.44 -6.72
N ILE A 58 0.54 1.48 -6.71
CA ILE A 58 0.21 0.07 -6.44
C ILE A 58 -0.35 -0.10 -5.02
N ALA A 59 0.28 0.52 -4.02
CA ALA A 59 -0.14 0.39 -2.63
C ALA A 59 -1.54 0.97 -2.38
N ILE A 60 -1.85 2.12 -2.97
CA ILE A 60 -3.18 2.75 -2.91
C ILE A 60 -4.23 1.88 -3.61
N ARG A 61 -3.94 1.39 -4.83
CA ARG A 61 -4.86 0.51 -5.57
C ARG A 61 -5.13 -0.78 -4.82
N GLU A 62 -4.11 -1.42 -4.25
CA GLU A 62 -4.25 -2.62 -3.43
C GLU A 62 -5.07 -2.34 -2.16
N LEU A 63 -4.85 -1.20 -1.49
CA LEU A 63 -5.62 -0.81 -0.33
C LEU A 63 -7.09 -0.59 -0.68
N TYR A 64 -7.40 0.17 -1.73
CA TYR A 64 -8.78 0.39 -2.18
C TYR A 64 -9.45 -0.89 -2.65
N SER A 65 -8.73 -1.73 -3.40
CA SER A 65 -9.20 -3.07 -3.78
C SER A 65 -9.63 -3.86 -2.53
N ARG A 66 -8.75 -3.96 -1.53
CA ARG A 66 -9.06 -4.68 -0.29
C ARG A 66 -10.26 -4.07 0.43
N ILE A 67 -10.33 -2.74 0.57
CA ILE A 67 -11.46 -2.04 1.20
C ILE A 67 -12.76 -2.38 0.47
N MET A 68 -12.80 -2.18 -0.85
CA MET A 68 -14.00 -2.38 -1.64
C MET A 68 -14.48 -3.83 -1.65
N TYR A 69 -13.59 -4.80 -1.82
CA TYR A 69 -13.97 -6.22 -1.77
C TYR A 69 -14.42 -6.65 -0.37
N THR A 70 -13.79 -6.16 0.69
CA THR A 70 -14.25 -6.41 2.07
C THR A 70 -15.62 -5.79 2.31
N THR A 71 -15.90 -4.63 1.72
CA THR A 71 -17.21 -4.00 1.79
C THR A 71 -18.25 -4.78 0.99
N LEU A 72 -17.92 -5.32 -0.18
CA LEU A 72 -18.83 -6.17 -0.95
C LEU A 72 -19.26 -7.44 -0.20
N ASP A 73 -18.38 -8.04 0.60
CA ASP A 73 -18.69 -9.26 1.35
C ASP A 73 -19.86 -9.08 2.33
N ILE A 74 -20.05 -7.87 2.87
CA ILE A 74 -21.15 -7.55 3.78
C ILE A 74 -22.43 -7.09 3.06
N VAL A 75 -22.43 -6.97 1.73
CA VAL A 75 -23.62 -6.57 0.97
C VAL A 75 -24.56 -7.76 0.77
N SER A 76 -25.84 -7.55 1.05
CA SER A 76 -26.93 -8.48 0.73
C SER A 76 -27.33 -8.30 -0.73
N ILE A 77 -27.33 -9.39 -1.50
CA ILE A 77 -27.66 -9.36 -2.92
C ILE A 77 -29.17 -9.60 -3.06
N PRO A 78 -29.93 -8.70 -3.70
CA PRO A 78 -31.34 -8.92 -3.98
C PRO A 78 -31.60 -10.20 -4.77
N ASP A 79 -32.64 -10.95 -4.38
CA ASP A 79 -33.03 -12.22 -5.02
C ASP A 79 -33.33 -12.06 -6.51
N GLU A 80 -33.85 -10.89 -6.91
CA GLU A 80 -34.17 -10.55 -8.29
C GLU A 80 -32.94 -10.57 -9.20
N ILE A 81 -31.77 -10.20 -8.69
CA ILE A 81 -30.50 -10.20 -9.43
C ILE A 81 -29.92 -11.62 -9.43
N GLY A 82 -29.86 -12.24 -8.24
CA GLY A 82 -29.20 -13.52 -8.03
C GLY A 82 -27.65 -13.41 -8.02
N SER A 83 -27.03 -14.23 -7.18
CA SER A 83 -25.57 -14.19 -6.91
C SER A 83 -24.70 -14.43 -8.16
N SER A 84 -25.17 -15.24 -9.10
CA SER A 84 -24.45 -15.53 -10.36
C SER A 84 -24.37 -14.32 -11.29
N ASP A 85 -25.41 -13.49 -11.35
CA ASP A 85 -25.45 -12.35 -12.27
C ASP A 85 -24.78 -11.13 -11.65
N PHE A 86 -24.93 -10.96 -10.33
CA PHE A 86 -24.15 -10.01 -9.55
C PHE A 86 -22.64 -10.26 -9.70
N SER A 87 -22.20 -11.51 -9.49
CA SER A 87 -20.76 -11.83 -9.52
C SER A 87 -20.12 -11.59 -10.89
N LYS A 88 -20.81 -11.91 -11.99
CA LYS A 88 -20.32 -11.65 -13.35
C LYS A 88 -20.21 -10.18 -13.71
N THR A 89 -20.97 -9.32 -13.03
CA THR A 89 -20.98 -7.89 -13.28
C THR A 89 -19.94 -7.18 -12.43
N VAL A 90 -19.79 -7.60 -11.18
CA VAL A 90 -18.96 -6.91 -10.18
C VAL A 90 -17.51 -7.37 -10.21
N TYR A 91 -17.26 -8.67 -10.36
CA TYR A 91 -15.90 -9.24 -10.37
C TYR A 91 -15.36 -9.40 -11.78
N ASP A 92 -14.04 -9.40 -11.89
CA ASP A 92 -13.35 -9.68 -13.15
C ASP A 92 -13.66 -11.10 -13.64
N THR A 93 -13.88 -11.21 -14.95
CA THR A 93 -14.12 -12.51 -15.57
C THR A 93 -12.82 -13.16 -16.04
N HIS A 94 -12.63 -14.43 -15.71
CA HIS A 94 -11.53 -15.25 -16.23
C HIS A 94 -11.84 -15.79 -17.65
N SER A 95 -12.18 -14.88 -18.57
CA SER A 95 -12.49 -15.18 -19.97
C SER A 95 -11.26 -14.93 -20.88
N PRO A 96 -11.18 -15.54 -22.09
CA PRO A 96 -10.05 -15.36 -23.01
C PRO A 96 -9.81 -13.90 -23.42
N LYS A 97 -10.85 -13.07 -23.36
CA LYS A 97 -10.75 -11.61 -23.30
C LYS A 97 -11.06 -11.24 -21.86
N LEU A 98 -10.06 -10.84 -21.09
CA LEU A 98 -10.27 -10.46 -19.69
C LEU A 98 -11.23 -9.27 -19.67
N LEU A 99 -12.48 -9.50 -19.23
CA LEU A 99 -13.44 -8.42 -19.03
C LEU A 99 -13.35 -8.02 -17.57
N ARG A 100 -12.93 -6.77 -17.36
CA ARG A 100 -12.89 -6.10 -16.06
C ARG A 100 -14.31 -5.94 -15.53
N GLY A 101 -14.53 -6.28 -14.27
CA GLY A 101 -15.77 -6.10 -13.55
C GLY A 101 -15.95 -4.65 -13.12
N LEU A 102 -17.15 -4.31 -12.64
CA LEU A 102 -17.47 -2.98 -12.14
C LEU A 102 -16.50 -2.52 -11.04
N MET A 103 -16.09 -3.45 -10.16
CA MET A 103 -15.26 -3.10 -9.02
C MET A 103 -13.86 -2.64 -9.43
N HIS A 104 -13.31 -3.23 -10.49
CA HIS A 104 -12.03 -2.83 -11.05
C HIS A 104 -12.04 -1.36 -11.49
N TYR A 105 -13.11 -0.93 -12.17
CA TYR A 105 -13.24 0.46 -12.62
C TYR A 105 -13.45 1.43 -11.46
N ILE A 106 -14.21 1.04 -10.42
CA ILE A 106 -14.38 1.87 -9.21
C ILE A 106 -13.02 2.09 -8.54
N VAL A 107 -12.26 1.02 -8.33
CA VAL A 107 -10.95 1.09 -7.67
C VAL A 107 -9.94 1.90 -8.48
N GLU A 108 -9.87 1.71 -9.80
CA GLU A 108 -9.00 2.53 -10.67
C GLU A 108 -9.42 4.01 -10.66
N ALA A 109 -10.73 4.31 -10.72
CA ALA A 109 -11.22 5.68 -10.70
C ALA A 109 -10.92 6.39 -9.37
N MET A 110 -11.09 5.68 -8.24
CA MET A 110 -10.76 6.19 -6.91
C MET A 110 -9.27 6.43 -6.73
N ALA A 111 -8.43 5.49 -7.18
CA ALA A 111 -6.98 5.56 -6.99
C ALA A 111 -6.31 6.61 -7.88
N ASP A 112 -6.88 6.91 -9.04
CA ASP A 112 -6.33 7.88 -9.98
C ASP A 112 -7.09 9.24 -9.94
N GLU A 113 -8.03 9.41 -8.99
CA GLU A 113 -8.87 10.62 -8.82
C GLU A 113 -9.49 11.11 -10.13
N GLN A 114 -10.02 10.18 -10.93
CA GLN A 114 -10.49 10.47 -12.28
C GLN A 114 -11.97 10.18 -12.48
N LYS A 115 -12.55 10.92 -13.41
CA LYS A 115 -13.89 10.65 -13.92
C LYS A 115 -13.84 9.60 -15.03
N ILE A 116 -14.61 8.53 -14.87
CA ILE A 116 -14.74 7.45 -15.85
C ILE A 116 -16.21 7.34 -16.28
N VAL A 117 -16.44 7.25 -17.59
CA VAL A 117 -17.77 6.99 -18.14
C VAL A 117 -17.80 5.59 -18.73
N LEU A 118 -18.66 4.75 -18.18
CA LEU A 118 -18.84 3.36 -18.58
C LEU A 118 -20.17 3.19 -19.30
N ARG A 119 -20.17 2.45 -20.40
CA ARG A 119 -21.40 2.00 -21.06
C ARG A 119 -21.79 0.62 -20.56
N LYS A 120 -22.96 0.53 -19.95
CA LYS A 120 -23.58 -0.71 -19.46
C LYS A 120 -24.14 -1.51 -20.63
N ARG A 121 -23.81 -2.80 -20.71
CA ARG A 121 -24.39 -3.74 -21.69
C ARG A 121 -24.74 -5.06 -21.04
N ALA A 122 -25.93 -5.59 -21.33
CA ALA A 122 -26.35 -6.89 -20.81
C ALA A 122 -25.62 -8.04 -21.49
N PHE A 123 -25.31 -9.09 -20.73
CA PHE A 123 -24.83 -10.36 -21.27
C PHE A 123 -25.95 -11.07 -22.05
N LYS A 124 -25.59 -11.72 -23.17
CA LYS A 124 -26.56 -12.47 -23.98
C LYS A 124 -27.20 -13.58 -23.14
N GLY A 125 -28.53 -13.60 -23.08
CA GLY A 125 -29.32 -14.63 -22.39
C GLY A 125 -29.38 -14.47 -20.87
N ARG A 126 -28.98 -13.32 -20.32
CA ARG A 126 -29.12 -12.98 -18.90
C ARG A 126 -29.76 -11.62 -18.74
N THR A 127 -30.65 -11.50 -17.76
CA THR A 127 -31.44 -10.28 -17.55
C THR A 127 -30.69 -9.27 -16.70
N ASN A 128 -29.96 -9.73 -15.68
CA ASN A 128 -29.37 -8.88 -14.63
C ASN A 128 -27.84 -8.97 -14.55
N ALA A 129 -27.19 -9.47 -15.61
CA ALA A 129 -25.74 -9.51 -15.72
C ALA A 129 -25.25 -8.51 -16.78
N PHE A 130 -24.29 -7.66 -16.41
CA PHE A 130 -23.79 -6.59 -17.27
C PHE A 130 -22.27 -6.63 -17.43
N TYR A 131 -21.78 -6.18 -18.59
CA TYR A 131 -20.38 -5.84 -18.81
C TYR A 131 -20.26 -4.36 -19.19
N PHE A 132 -19.08 -3.79 -18.97
CA PHE A 132 -18.82 -2.38 -19.14
C PHE A 132 -17.80 -2.13 -20.24
N GLU A 133 -18.11 -1.16 -21.10
CA GLU A 133 -17.18 -0.63 -22.09
C GLU A 133 -16.83 0.81 -21.71
N GLU A 134 -15.53 1.10 -21.58
CA GLU A 134 -15.08 2.46 -21.27
C GLU A 134 -15.32 3.41 -22.46
N LYS A 135 -15.91 4.58 -22.18
CA LYS A 135 -16.28 5.60 -23.16
C LYS A 135 -15.80 7.01 -22.78
N THR A 136 -14.96 7.13 -21.75
CA THR A 136 -14.46 8.38 -21.16
C THR A 136 -13.96 9.39 -22.20
N ASN A 137 -13.24 8.93 -23.23
CA ASN A 137 -12.64 9.79 -24.26
C ASN A 137 -13.45 9.89 -25.57
N SER A 138 -14.70 9.43 -25.60
CA SER A 138 -15.50 9.42 -26.84
C SER A 138 -16.28 10.72 -27.05
N THR A 139 -16.10 11.33 -28.22
CA THR A 139 -16.80 12.57 -28.64
C THR A 139 -18.31 12.36 -28.92
N ASP A 140 -18.79 11.12 -28.90
CA ASP A 140 -20.17 10.74 -29.24
C ASP A 140 -21.11 10.60 -28.03
N LEU A 141 -20.66 10.92 -26.81
CA LEU A 141 -21.47 10.81 -25.57
C LEU A 141 -22.82 11.56 -25.63
N GLN A 142 -22.92 12.63 -26.42
CA GLN A 142 -24.17 13.40 -26.58
C GLN A 142 -25.24 12.71 -27.43
N LYS A 143 -24.88 11.67 -28.19
CA LYS A 143 -25.82 10.93 -29.08
C LYS A 143 -26.24 9.58 -28.51
N GLU A 144 -25.65 9.15 -27.41
CA GLU A 144 -25.96 7.88 -26.79
C GLU A 144 -27.14 8.00 -25.80
N ASN A 145 -27.86 6.89 -25.61
CA ASN A 145 -28.96 6.83 -24.66
C ASN A 145 -28.38 6.98 -23.24
N GLN A 146 -28.67 8.11 -22.58
CA GLN A 146 -28.09 8.45 -21.27
C GLN A 146 -28.40 7.40 -20.19
N LEU A 147 -29.47 6.63 -20.36
CA LEU A 147 -29.90 5.57 -19.44
C LEU A 147 -28.95 4.36 -19.39
N ASP A 148 -28.10 4.17 -20.42
CA ASP A 148 -27.14 3.07 -20.48
C ASP A 148 -25.74 3.47 -19.96
N LEU A 149 -25.55 4.73 -19.57
CA LEU A 149 -24.27 5.25 -19.11
C LEU A 149 -24.19 5.26 -17.58
N VAL A 150 -23.07 4.78 -17.06
CA VAL A 150 -22.70 4.84 -15.65
C VAL A 150 -21.51 5.78 -15.55
N THR A 151 -21.68 6.89 -14.84
CA THR A 151 -20.61 7.87 -14.63
C THR A 151 -20.06 7.70 -13.22
N LEU A 152 -18.78 7.39 -13.12
CA LEU A 152 -18.02 7.36 -11.88
C LEU A 152 -17.21 8.64 -11.83
N ASP A 153 -17.42 9.46 -10.81
CA ASP A 153 -16.76 10.76 -10.68
C ASP A 153 -16.04 10.82 -9.33
N PHE A 154 -14.71 10.76 -9.37
CA PHE A 154 -13.83 10.77 -8.20
C PHE A 154 -12.81 11.93 -8.26
N GLU A 155 -13.04 12.94 -9.11
CA GLU A 155 -12.13 14.10 -9.26
C GLU A 155 -11.94 14.90 -7.96
N GLU A 156 -12.95 14.92 -7.08
CA GLU A 156 -12.90 15.60 -5.78
C GLU A 156 -12.63 14.63 -4.61
N PHE A 157 -12.09 13.44 -4.89
CA PHE A 157 -11.86 12.42 -3.87
C PHE A 157 -10.52 12.59 -3.14
N HIS A 158 -10.37 13.72 -2.42
CA HIS A 158 -9.15 14.14 -1.69
C HIS A 158 -8.56 13.14 -0.68
N LYS A 159 -9.27 12.03 -0.41
CA LYS A 159 -8.74 10.95 0.42
C LYS A 159 -7.54 10.27 -0.25
N THR A 160 -7.48 10.24 -1.58
CA THR A 160 -6.36 9.63 -2.32
C THR A 160 -5.10 10.49 -2.21
N GLU A 161 -5.17 11.81 -2.41
CA GLU A 161 -4.08 12.76 -2.13
C GLU A 161 -3.42 12.54 -0.76
N LEU A 162 -4.21 12.34 0.30
CA LEU A 162 -3.69 12.08 1.65
C LEU A 162 -2.96 10.75 1.73
N LEU A 163 -3.50 9.70 1.10
CA LEU A 163 -2.88 8.39 1.07
C LEU A 163 -1.56 8.40 0.28
N GLU A 164 -1.45 9.19 -0.78
CA GLU A 164 -0.18 9.37 -1.51
C GLU A 164 0.91 9.92 -0.62
N ALA A 165 0.61 10.94 0.18
CA ALA A 165 1.55 11.51 1.15
C ALA A 165 1.96 10.46 2.19
N TYR A 166 1.02 9.69 2.74
CA TYR A 166 1.31 8.70 3.78
C TYR A 166 2.08 7.49 3.25
N PHE A 167 1.71 6.95 2.09
CA PHE A 167 2.48 5.87 1.45
C PHE A 167 3.85 6.35 0.97
N GLY A 168 4.00 7.63 0.63
CA GLY A 168 5.29 8.27 0.43
C GLY A 168 6.19 8.17 1.67
N MET A 169 5.65 8.47 2.87
CA MET A 169 6.39 8.32 4.13
C MET A 169 6.78 6.85 4.39
N VAL A 170 5.86 5.91 4.13
CA VAL A 170 6.14 4.46 4.24
C VAL A 170 7.30 4.07 3.33
N PHE A 171 7.28 4.54 2.08
CA PHE A 171 8.33 4.26 1.12
C PHE A 171 9.69 4.79 1.58
N ASP A 172 9.75 6.04 2.03
CA ASP A 172 10.98 6.68 2.48
C ASP A 172 11.56 5.97 3.72
N ALA A 173 10.68 5.46 4.62
CA ALA A 173 11.07 4.63 5.75
C ALA A 173 11.62 3.26 5.30
N ILE A 174 11.01 2.59 4.30
CA ILE A 174 11.49 1.32 3.75
C ILE A 174 12.87 1.49 3.08
N VAL A 175 13.06 2.56 2.31
CA VAL A 175 14.36 2.86 1.69
C VAL A 175 15.42 3.11 2.75
N SER A 176 15.08 3.84 3.82
CA SER A 176 15.97 4.06 4.96
C SER A 176 16.31 2.74 5.67
N ALA A 177 15.32 1.86 5.86
CA ALA A 177 15.51 0.52 6.42
C ALA A 177 16.47 -0.31 5.56
N ALA A 178 16.30 -0.29 4.24
CA ALA A 178 17.14 -1.02 3.31
C ALA A 178 18.60 -0.54 3.37
N LYS A 179 18.83 0.77 3.46
CA LYS A 179 20.16 1.37 3.65
C LYS A 179 20.78 0.94 4.98
N LEU A 180 20.03 0.97 6.07
CA LEU A 180 20.48 0.50 7.38
C LEU A 180 20.87 -0.99 7.36
N ILE A 181 20.08 -1.86 6.73
CA ILE A 181 20.39 -3.29 6.57
C ILE A 181 21.70 -3.48 5.78
N ARG A 182 21.89 -2.71 4.70
CA ARG A 182 23.15 -2.74 3.91
C ARG A 182 24.35 -2.33 4.75
N ILE A 183 24.21 -1.28 5.57
CA ILE A 183 25.25 -0.86 6.51
C ILE A 183 25.53 -1.98 7.53
N GLY A 184 24.50 -2.67 8.04
CA GLY A 184 24.68 -3.78 8.98
C GLY A 184 25.43 -4.97 8.40
N GLY A 185 25.36 -5.17 7.09
CA GLY A 185 26.18 -6.16 6.36
C GLY A 185 27.59 -5.66 6.02
N SER A 186 27.92 -4.40 6.32
CA SER A 186 29.24 -3.83 6.05
C SER A 186 30.22 -4.14 7.17
N VAL A 187 31.51 -4.09 6.84
CA VAL A 187 32.60 -4.25 7.80
C VAL A 187 33.31 -2.91 7.93
N VAL A 188 33.36 -2.36 9.15
CA VAL A 188 34.12 -1.15 9.44
C VAL A 188 35.51 -1.56 9.85
N LEU A 189 36.50 -1.15 9.07
CA LEU A 189 37.90 -1.36 9.37
C LEU A 189 38.48 -0.09 9.96
N LYS A 190 38.86 -0.15 11.25
CA LYS A 190 39.44 0.97 11.97
C LYS A 190 40.95 0.90 11.85
N VAL A 191 41.51 1.74 10.97
CA VAL A 191 42.97 1.92 10.86
C VAL A 191 43.41 2.97 11.87
N LYS A 192 44.34 2.61 12.74
CA LYS A 192 44.98 3.54 13.68
C LYS A 192 45.91 4.51 12.93
N ASP A 193 45.92 5.78 13.33
CA ASP A 193 46.77 6.85 12.77
C ASP A 193 46.63 7.05 11.24
N LEU A 194 45.44 6.77 10.67
CA LEU A 194 45.16 6.94 9.24
C LEU A 194 45.47 8.37 8.74
N SER A 195 45.27 9.40 9.57
CA SER A 195 45.62 10.79 9.26
C SER A 195 47.10 10.97 8.92
N ASP A 196 47.97 10.26 9.62
CA ASP A 196 49.42 10.37 9.50
C ASP A 196 49.90 9.54 8.31
N LEU A 197 49.25 8.41 8.06
CA LEU A 197 49.50 7.51 6.94
C LEU A 197 49.05 8.09 5.58
N ILE A 198 48.09 9.02 5.56
CA ILE A 198 47.67 9.73 4.32
C ILE A 198 48.80 10.58 3.73
N SER A 199 49.75 11.00 4.56
CA SER A 199 50.93 11.78 4.16
C SER A 199 51.92 10.96 3.31
N ASP A 200 51.94 9.64 3.49
CA ASP A 200 52.89 8.74 2.86
C ASP A 200 52.20 7.82 1.82
N LYS A 201 52.61 8.00 0.57
CA LYS A 201 51.95 7.41 -0.60
C LYS A 201 52.13 5.91 -0.70
N GLU A 202 53.24 5.37 -0.17
CA GLU A 202 53.49 3.91 -0.17
C GLU A 202 52.65 3.22 0.90
N VAL A 203 52.48 3.88 2.05
CA VAL A 203 51.73 3.36 3.18
C VAL A 203 50.23 3.35 2.90
N LEU A 204 49.71 4.39 2.26
CA LEU A 204 48.31 4.44 1.82
C LEU A 204 47.96 3.31 0.82
N LEU A 205 48.90 2.98 -0.07
CA LEU A 205 48.72 1.92 -1.07
C LEU A 205 48.75 0.52 -0.42
N ALA A 206 49.56 0.34 0.63
CA ALA A 206 49.56 -0.87 1.45
C ALA A 206 48.22 -1.07 2.18
N VAL A 207 47.68 0.00 2.80
CA VAL A 207 46.36 -0.03 3.46
C VAL A 207 45.24 -0.35 2.48
N GLU A 208 45.21 0.27 1.29
CA GLU A 208 44.23 -0.06 0.26
C GLU A 208 44.30 -1.53 -0.20
N THR A 209 45.51 -2.06 -0.31
CA THR A 209 45.74 -3.45 -0.72
C THR A 209 45.27 -4.43 0.34
N GLN A 210 45.52 -4.11 1.62
CA GLN A 210 45.03 -4.90 2.75
C GLN A 210 43.49 -4.89 2.83
N VAL A 211 42.85 -3.73 2.66
CA VAL A 211 41.37 -3.62 2.62
C VAL A 211 40.79 -4.44 1.47
N LYS A 212 41.42 -4.44 0.28
CA LYS A 212 40.99 -5.27 -0.86
C LYS A 212 41.14 -6.76 -0.57
N GLN A 213 42.22 -7.18 0.06
CA GLN A 213 42.42 -8.58 0.45
C GLN A 213 41.43 -9.03 1.52
N ILE A 214 41.13 -8.19 2.51
CA ILE A 214 40.12 -8.47 3.53
C ILE A 214 38.74 -8.62 2.88
N ASN A 215 38.37 -7.73 1.96
CA ASN A 215 37.10 -7.80 1.23
C ASN A 215 36.99 -9.08 0.38
N LEU A 216 38.06 -9.47 -0.31
CA LEU A 216 38.14 -10.75 -1.06
C LEU A 216 38.04 -11.97 -0.15
N ALA A 217 38.78 -11.99 0.95
CA ALA A 217 38.75 -13.08 1.92
C ALA A 217 37.36 -13.23 2.56
N LEU A 218 36.71 -12.12 2.93
CA LEU A 218 35.34 -12.13 3.46
C LEU A 218 34.32 -12.63 2.43
N LYS A 219 34.44 -12.24 1.15
CA LYS A 219 33.57 -12.76 0.07
C LYS A 219 33.72 -14.27 -0.17
N GLU A 220 34.93 -14.79 0.00
CA GLU A 220 35.24 -16.20 -0.20
C GLU A 220 35.09 -17.05 1.07
N GLY A 221 34.70 -16.44 2.21
CA GLY A 221 34.59 -17.13 3.50
C GLY A 221 35.92 -17.59 4.07
N LYS A 222 37.03 -16.93 3.70
CA LYS A 222 38.40 -17.25 4.13
C LYS A 222 38.85 -16.32 5.24
N GLY A 223 39.78 -16.79 6.07
CA GLY A 223 40.43 -15.95 7.07
C GLY A 223 41.21 -14.81 6.42
N ALA A 224 41.05 -13.59 6.96
CA ALA A 224 41.78 -12.41 6.51
C ALA A 224 42.87 -12.06 7.54
N TYR A 225 44.04 -11.62 7.07
CA TYR A 225 45.12 -11.17 7.94
C TYR A 225 44.95 -9.69 8.27
N LEU A 226 44.81 -9.39 9.55
CA LEU A 226 44.79 -8.03 10.08
C LEU A 226 46.08 -7.71 10.81
N ASP A 227 46.47 -6.45 10.72
CA ASP A 227 47.51 -5.92 11.58
C ASP A 227 46.99 -5.88 13.03
N SER A 228 47.88 -6.15 13.98
CA SER A 228 47.61 -6.24 15.42
C SER A 228 47.03 -4.96 16.02
N GLU A 229 47.25 -3.81 15.38
CA GLU A 229 46.71 -2.52 15.79
C GLU A 229 45.41 -2.11 15.07
N SER A 230 44.97 -2.88 14.07
CA SER A 230 43.74 -2.60 13.31
C SER A 230 42.59 -3.45 13.82
N ASP A 231 41.44 -2.81 14.04
CA ASP A 231 40.25 -3.49 14.55
C ASP A 231 39.17 -3.62 13.47
N ILE A 232 38.47 -4.75 13.47
CA ILE A 232 37.31 -4.98 12.61
C ILE A 232 36.07 -5.02 13.49
N GLU A 233 35.18 -4.06 13.25
CA GLU A 233 33.89 -3.99 13.91
C GLU A 233 32.77 -4.12 12.88
N MET A 234 31.73 -4.88 13.22
CA MET A 234 30.47 -4.82 12.49
C MET A 234 29.63 -3.69 13.10
N PRO A 235 29.10 -2.77 12.29
CA PRO A 235 28.27 -1.69 12.79
C PRO A 235 26.98 -2.26 13.39
N THR A 236 26.68 -1.83 14.62
CA THR A 236 25.42 -2.16 15.28
C THR A 236 24.31 -1.31 14.69
N VAL A 237 23.44 -1.93 13.89
CA VAL A 237 22.31 -1.23 13.26
C VAL A 237 21.13 -1.23 14.21
N ASP A 238 20.69 -0.04 14.63
CA ASP A 238 19.43 0.14 15.35
C ASP A 238 18.28 0.39 14.38
N MET A 239 17.32 -0.55 14.35
CA MET A 239 16.12 -0.48 13.51
C MET A 239 14.91 0.12 14.25
N LYS A 240 15.03 0.49 15.52
CA LYS A 240 13.90 1.03 16.30
C LYS A 240 13.28 2.29 15.67
N PRO A 241 14.05 3.30 15.25
CA PRO A 241 13.46 4.52 14.69
C PRO A 241 12.66 4.24 13.41
N THR A 242 13.14 3.33 12.57
CA THR A 242 12.47 2.93 11.34
C THR A 242 11.14 2.21 11.62
N LYS A 243 11.09 1.36 12.66
CA LYS A 243 9.83 0.70 13.07
C LYS A 243 8.81 1.71 13.56
N GLU A 244 9.22 2.65 14.41
CA GLU A 244 8.34 3.72 14.93
C GLU A 244 7.82 4.62 13.79
N GLN A 245 8.66 4.94 12.80
CA GLN A 245 8.25 5.70 11.61
C GLN A 245 7.20 4.95 10.78
N LEU A 246 7.38 3.64 10.57
CA LEU A 246 6.40 2.81 9.86
C LEU A 246 5.08 2.71 10.63
N GLU A 247 5.14 2.47 11.94
CA GLU A 247 3.95 2.43 12.80
C GLU A 247 3.17 3.74 12.77
N TYR A 248 3.88 4.88 12.83
CA TYR A 248 3.26 6.20 12.71
C TYR A 248 2.60 6.39 11.34
N ALA A 249 3.29 6.08 10.24
CA ALA A 249 2.73 6.22 8.90
C ALA A 249 1.48 5.33 8.69
N TYR A 250 1.51 4.09 9.17
CA TYR A 250 0.34 3.21 9.13
C TYR A 250 -0.81 3.73 10.02
N SER A 251 -0.52 4.35 11.17
CA SER A 251 -1.55 4.95 12.01
C SER A 251 -2.31 6.09 11.30
N LEU A 252 -1.61 6.88 10.47
CA LEU A 252 -2.23 7.92 9.64
C LEU A 252 -3.14 7.32 8.57
N ILE A 253 -2.70 6.23 7.92
CA ILE A 253 -3.51 5.48 6.94
C ILE A 253 -4.77 4.90 7.62
N CYS A 254 -4.63 4.35 8.83
CA CYS A 254 -5.77 3.84 9.61
C CYS A 254 -6.77 4.94 9.95
N ASN A 255 -6.28 6.13 10.33
CA ASN A 255 -7.13 7.27 10.62
C ASN A 255 -7.92 7.72 9.37
N ALA A 256 -7.23 7.91 8.24
CA ALA A 256 -7.87 8.34 7.00
C ALA A 256 -8.88 7.32 6.46
N THR A 257 -8.62 6.02 6.64
CA THR A 257 -9.49 4.95 6.16
C THR A 257 -10.57 4.54 7.16
N GLY A 258 -10.42 4.87 8.45
CA GLY A 258 -11.26 4.37 9.54
C GLY A 258 -11.02 2.89 9.88
N ARG A 259 -10.05 2.24 9.21
CA ARG A 259 -9.78 0.80 9.32
C ARG A 259 -8.78 0.52 10.46
N PRO A 260 -8.83 -0.66 11.10
CA PRO A 260 -7.88 -1.02 12.14
C PRO A 260 -6.48 -1.28 11.55
N MET A 261 -5.46 -1.15 12.40
CA MET A 261 -4.06 -1.38 12.03
C MET A 261 -3.84 -2.76 11.40
N SER A 262 -4.49 -3.79 11.97
CA SER A 262 -4.44 -5.17 11.49
C SER A 262 -4.91 -5.34 10.03
N PHE A 263 -5.81 -4.47 9.56
CA PHE A 263 -6.27 -4.47 8.18
C PHE A 263 -5.23 -3.89 7.21
N VAL A 264 -4.50 -2.86 7.65
CA VAL A 264 -3.51 -2.12 6.84
C VAL A 264 -2.16 -2.84 6.82
N ASN A 265 -1.63 -3.23 7.98
CA ASN A 265 -0.30 -3.83 8.09
C ASN A 265 -0.31 -5.37 8.14
N GLY A 266 -1.49 -6.00 8.23
CA GLY A 266 -1.63 -7.46 8.34
C GLY A 266 -1.15 -8.05 9.66
N GLN A 267 -0.71 -7.24 10.61
CA GLN A 267 -0.32 -7.66 11.96
C GLN A 267 -1.52 -7.53 12.87
N LEU A 268 -2.06 -8.66 13.31
CA LEU A 268 -2.99 -8.69 14.43
C LEU A 268 -2.27 -8.08 15.63
N ALA A 269 -2.84 -7.03 16.22
CA ALA A 269 -2.45 -6.54 17.54
C ALA A 269 -2.84 -7.61 18.58
N GLY A 270 -2.08 -8.71 18.62
CA GLY A 270 -2.38 -9.89 19.40
C GLY A 270 -1.82 -9.77 20.80
N GLY A 271 -2.56 -9.14 21.71
CA GLY A 271 -2.47 -9.49 23.12
C GLY A 271 -3.21 -10.82 23.34
N LEU A 272 -2.70 -11.68 24.22
CA LEU A 272 -3.36 -12.94 24.63
C LEU A 272 -4.83 -12.78 25.13
N SER A 273 -5.30 -11.53 25.28
CA SER A 273 -6.65 -11.16 25.72
C SER A 273 -7.52 -10.45 24.67
N THR A 274 -7.02 -10.21 23.45
CA THR A 274 -7.80 -9.53 22.40
C THR A 274 -8.27 -10.54 21.35
N SER A 275 -9.56 -10.88 21.34
CA SER A 275 -10.20 -11.80 20.39
C SER A 275 -10.25 -11.28 18.93
N GLY A 276 -9.71 -10.09 18.66
CA GLY A 276 -9.82 -9.41 17.35
C GLY A 276 -11.23 -8.86 17.08
N GLU A 277 -12.14 -8.95 18.03
CA GLU A 277 -13.55 -8.56 17.90
C GLU A 277 -13.73 -7.04 17.75
N GLY A 278 -12.93 -6.24 18.49
CA GLY A 278 -12.90 -4.79 18.34
C GLY A 278 -12.47 -4.36 16.93
N ASP A 279 -11.40 -4.97 16.41
CA ASP A 279 -10.91 -4.72 15.05
C ASP A 279 -11.97 -5.10 14.00
N ARG A 280 -12.66 -6.24 14.18
CA ARG A 280 -13.73 -6.68 13.28
C ARG A 280 -14.91 -5.71 13.29
N LYS A 281 -15.35 -5.26 14.46
CA LYS A 281 -16.45 -4.29 14.59
C LYS A 281 -16.09 -2.97 13.92
N GLN A 282 -14.88 -2.46 14.17
CA GLN A 282 -14.39 -1.24 13.53
C GLN A 282 -14.32 -1.41 12.00
N ASN A 283 -13.82 -2.56 11.53
CA ASN A 283 -13.76 -2.88 10.11
C ASN A 283 -15.15 -2.92 9.47
N ARG A 284 -16.15 -3.51 10.15
CA ARG A 284 -17.53 -3.55 9.68
C ARG A 284 -18.15 -2.16 9.63
N GLN A 285 -17.94 -1.32 10.64
CA GLN A 285 -18.40 0.07 10.65
C GLN A 285 -17.80 0.89 9.50
N ALA A 286 -16.50 0.74 9.26
CA ALA A 286 -15.83 1.36 8.12
C ALA A 286 -16.42 0.86 6.78
N SER A 287 -16.66 -0.45 6.64
CA SER A 287 -17.33 -0.99 5.46
C SER A 287 -18.75 -0.45 5.26
N ILE A 288 -19.53 -0.29 6.33
CA ILE A 288 -20.88 0.31 6.25
C ILE A 288 -20.81 1.75 5.72
N PHE A 289 -19.83 2.52 6.20
CA PHE A 289 -19.60 3.89 5.73
C PHE A 289 -19.21 3.92 4.25
N ASP A 290 -18.22 3.11 3.84
CA ASP A 290 -17.78 3.01 2.44
C ASP A 290 -18.91 2.51 1.52
N PHE A 291 -19.75 1.59 2.00
CA PHE A 291 -20.92 1.13 1.26
C PHE A 291 -21.90 2.27 1.00
N ASN A 292 -22.28 3.01 2.04
CA ASN A 292 -23.27 4.08 1.91
C ASN A 292 -22.76 5.26 1.08
N GLN A 293 -21.47 5.58 1.15
CA GLN A 293 -20.90 6.71 0.43
C GLN A 293 -20.58 6.41 -1.03
N ILE A 294 -20.08 5.20 -1.32
CA ILE A 294 -19.52 4.87 -2.64
C ILE A 294 -20.38 3.81 -3.33
N LEU A 295 -20.49 2.62 -2.74
CA LEU A 295 -21.02 1.46 -3.47
C LEU A 295 -22.54 1.50 -3.66
N ARG A 296 -23.31 1.99 -2.69
CA ARG A 296 -24.76 1.95 -2.71
C ARG A 296 -25.32 2.66 -3.95
N GLY A 297 -24.93 3.91 -4.18
CA GLY A 297 -25.40 4.68 -5.33
C GLY A 297 -24.97 4.07 -6.67
N VAL A 298 -23.76 3.51 -6.75
CA VAL A 298 -23.26 2.86 -7.97
C VAL A 298 -24.02 1.56 -8.25
N LEU A 299 -24.23 0.72 -7.24
CA LEU A 299 -24.95 -0.55 -7.38
C LEU A 299 -26.44 -0.34 -7.70
N GLU A 300 -27.11 0.58 -7.01
CA GLU A 300 -28.50 0.97 -7.30
C GLU A 300 -28.63 1.52 -8.73
N SER A 301 -27.68 2.33 -9.20
CA SER A 301 -27.67 2.85 -10.58
C SER A 301 -27.47 1.75 -11.64
N VAL A 302 -26.59 0.78 -11.38
CA VAL A 302 -26.26 -0.29 -12.33
C VAL A 302 -27.39 -1.31 -12.43
N PHE A 303 -27.88 -1.79 -11.29
CA PHE A 303 -28.84 -2.89 -11.23
C PHE A 303 -30.30 -2.43 -11.12
N GLY A 304 -30.56 -1.19 -10.70
CA GLY A 304 -31.91 -0.68 -10.50
C GLY A 304 -32.64 -1.32 -9.31
N ALA A 305 -31.90 -1.85 -8.34
CA ALA A 305 -32.42 -2.51 -7.15
C ALA A 305 -31.78 -1.95 -5.89
N ASP A 306 -32.52 -1.94 -4.78
CA ASP A 306 -32.04 -1.48 -3.48
C ASP A 306 -31.14 -2.55 -2.85
N PHE A 307 -29.92 -2.14 -2.47
CA PHE A 307 -28.97 -3.02 -1.79
C PHE A 307 -28.95 -2.72 -0.30
N GLU A 308 -29.00 -3.77 0.51
CA GLU A 308 -28.93 -3.68 1.96
C GLU A 308 -27.65 -4.35 2.49
N ILE A 309 -27.27 -3.99 3.72
CA ILE A 309 -26.13 -4.60 4.40
C ILE A 309 -26.62 -5.84 5.16
N LYS A 310 -25.89 -6.94 5.06
CA LYS A 310 -26.19 -8.17 5.80
C LYS A 310 -26.26 -7.86 7.31
N PRO A 311 -27.31 -8.36 7.99
CA PRO A 311 -27.42 -8.21 9.43
C PRO A 311 -26.22 -8.86 10.13
N ASP A 312 -25.83 -8.29 11.26
CA ASP A 312 -24.71 -8.81 12.04
C ASP A 312 -25.12 -10.11 12.74
N THR A 313 -24.89 -11.25 12.10
CA THR A 313 -25.30 -12.54 12.66
C THR A 313 -24.38 -13.02 13.77
N GLU A 314 -23.20 -12.42 13.96
CA GLU A 314 -22.27 -12.81 15.02
C GLU A 314 -22.83 -12.45 16.40
N GLN A 315 -23.46 -11.27 16.52
CA GLN A 315 -24.17 -10.86 17.72
C GLN A 315 -25.36 -11.76 18.04
N LEU A 316 -25.96 -12.48 17.08
CA LEU A 316 -27.09 -13.37 17.37
C LEU A 316 -26.70 -14.54 18.30
N THR A 317 -25.44 -14.98 18.25
CA THR A 317 -24.97 -16.05 19.15
C THR A 317 -24.81 -15.52 20.58
N GLU A 318 -24.29 -14.30 20.71
CA GLU A 318 -24.19 -13.59 21.99
C GLU A 318 -25.57 -13.19 22.52
N LEU A 319 -26.50 -12.82 21.63
CA LEU A 319 -27.88 -12.54 21.95
C LEU A 319 -28.61 -13.80 22.41
N SER A 320 -28.36 -14.94 21.77
CA SER A 320 -28.91 -16.23 22.20
C SER A 320 -28.38 -16.60 23.59
N ALA A 321 -27.08 -16.42 23.84
CA ALA A 321 -26.50 -16.63 25.17
C ALA A 321 -27.06 -15.65 26.22
N PHE A 322 -27.23 -14.38 25.85
CA PHE A 322 -27.84 -13.35 26.69
C PHE A 322 -29.31 -13.66 27.00
N MET A 323 -30.12 -13.99 25.99
CA MET A 323 -31.51 -14.40 26.14
C MET A 323 -31.62 -15.62 27.06
N ASN A 324 -30.79 -16.65 26.84
CA ASN A 324 -30.74 -17.82 27.74
C ASN A 324 -30.38 -17.41 29.17
N SER A 325 -29.39 -16.53 29.36
CA SER A 325 -29.01 -16.05 30.70
C SER A 325 -30.12 -15.23 31.38
N LEU A 326 -30.86 -14.44 30.60
CA LEU A 326 -31.92 -13.56 31.06
C LEU A 326 -33.17 -14.38 31.40
N GLU A 327 -33.47 -15.43 30.64
CA GLU A 327 -34.48 -16.43 30.97
C GLU A 327 -34.14 -17.19 32.26
N MET A 328 -32.89 -17.65 32.41
CA MET A 328 -32.44 -18.43 33.57
C MET A 328 -32.28 -17.60 34.86
N THR A 329 -32.18 -16.28 34.75
CA THR A 329 -32.01 -15.38 35.90
C THR A 329 -33.33 -15.17 36.63
N SER A 330 -33.42 -15.52 37.93
CA SER A 330 -34.60 -15.28 38.77
C SER A 330 -34.68 -13.86 39.34
N LEU A 331 -33.68 -13.01 39.08
CA LEU A 331 -33.56 -11.67 39.64
C LEU A 331 -34.53 -10.65 39.02
N TYR A 332 -35.01 -10.91 37.80
CA TYR A 332 -35.92 -10.03 37.08
C TYR A 332 -37.29 -10.68 36.93
N SER A 333 -38.35 -9.90 37.09
CA SER A 333 -39.71 -10.34 36.78
C SER A 333 -39.90 -10.51 35.26
N ASN A 334 -40.87 -11.32 34.85
CA ASN A 334 -41.11 -11.57 33.41
C ASN A 334 -41.45 -10.29 32.62
N GLU A 335 -42.02 -9.27 33.27
CA GLU A 335 -42.28 -7.96 32.65
C GLU A 335 -41.01 -7.13 32.47
N GLU A 336 -40.09 -7.16 33.43
CA GLU A 336 -38.78 -6.49 33.32
C GLU A 336 -37.90 -7.17 32.28
N LYS A 337 -37.95 -8.51 32.21
CA LYS A 337 -37.28 -9.29 31.16
C LYS A 337 -37.75 -8.89 29.77
N ARG A 338 -39.07 -8.73 29.57
CA ARG A 338 -39.65 -8.26 28.30
C ARG A 338 -39.19 -6.85 27.95
N LYS A 339 -39.18 -5.91 28.90
CA LYS A 339 -38.69 -4.54 28.66
C LYS A 339 -37.21 -4.48 28.28
N ILE A 340 -36.37 -5.30 28.93
CA ILE A 340 -34.94 -5.40 28.59
C ILE A 340 -34.77 -6.02 27.19
N MET A 341 -35.58 -7.01 26.85
CA MET A 341 -35.58 -7.63 25.53
C MET A 341 -35.99 -6.64 24.43
N ASP A 342 -37.07 -5.89 24.64
CA ASP A 342 -37.55 -4.85 23.71
C ASP A 342 -36.55 -3.70 23.53
N SER A 343 -35.74 -3.38 24.56
CA SER A 343 -34.71 -2.34 24.45
C SER A 343 -33.46 -2.76 23.67
N ILE A 344 -33.19 -4.06 23.61
CA ILE A 344 -32.00 -4.63 22.95
C ILE A 344 -32.35 -5.10 21.52
N MET A 345 -33.60 -5.51 21.32
CA MET A 345 -34.15 -5.92 20.04
C MET A 345 -35.59 -5.41 19.97
N PRO A 346 -35.88 -4.32 19.24
CA PRO A 346 -37.25 -3.87 19.05
C PRO A 346 -37.99 -4.97 18.27
N LEU A 347 -38.83 -5.75 18.95
CA LEU A 347 -39.57 -6.86 18.32
C LEU A 347 -40.50 -6.37 17.18
N ALA A 348 -40.85 -5.09 17.19
CA ALA A 348 -41.57 -4.40 16.13
C ALA A 348 -40.81 -4.40 14.78
N ASP A 349 -39.47 -4.36 14.80
CA ASP A 349 -38.65 -4.33 13.59
C ASP A 349 -38.42 -5.73 12.99
N LEU A 350 -38.78 -6.80 13.71
CA LEU A 350 -38.67 -8.19 13.27
C LEU A 350 -40.01 -8.80 12.83
N GLY A 351 -41.08 -8.00 12.77
CA GLY A 351 -42.38 -8.43 12.26
C GLY A 351 -43.14 -9.43 13.14
N VAL A 352 -42.76 -9.59 14.41
CA VAL A 352 -43.51 -10.40 15.38
C VAL A 352 -44.50 -9.47 16.08
N THR A 353 -45.70 -9.37 15.52
CA THR A 353 -46.85 -8.77 16.21
C THR A 353 -47.61 -9.86 16.95
N ASP A 354 -47.68 -9.72 18.29
CA ASP A 354 -48.46 -10.45 19.31
C ASP A 354 -48.97 -11.88 19.00
#